data_AF-A0A9X3RJ63-F1
#
_entry.id   AF-A0A9X3RJ63-F1
#
_cell.length_a   1.000
_cell.length_b   1.000
_cell.length_c   1.000
_cell.angle_alpha   90.00
_cell.angle_beta   90.00
_cell.angle_gamma   90.00
#
_symmetry.space_group_name_H-M   'P 1'
#
loop_
_entity.id
_entity.type
_entity.pdbx_description
1 polymer ?
#
loop_
_entity_poly.entity_id
_entity_poly.type
_entity_poly.pdbx_seq_one_letter_code
_entity_poly.pdbx_strand_id
1 'polypeptide(L)'
;MSPIDRSVQIFKEHGWDTAAREDAPTLPLGTKDQQRTALAGLQKGTPRVDVDLGMLGMFAIRLGVNGRRAAELAKGSDQALLDCLLQRDEKFALAFAERACWLWANADSMSENVAVGLILKHRLDMPYTLPCLEAWTVTACQGLAGSAPGRDTWIPSLDDLRPSFATHLRAALALGVSVDGPLGAVLPMGVQQGLISRDEALQHAITGLDTAPKPWGRKELVRIITEDLSASDSELLDRVAALVLAISMGEGPVVEALAPRLISFAPPEVVAEVALPALYAKTVKAKRAVVEALAGRSDLGPEQTDLLADRLGELAAERNTALAKQAQRILDGWEVVYTKPAVAPTRRAPKFKAKEFDADEFNRVWPADAGTASRIDDGAHISAHWEDPDASHRTLMCHLTLPTGQTVKLRTFTGDFLSEGWVLSTENERVFFDGERVVAEPFGNKERNAWQRRKKKRITDQKTRSDSLFGVCLTDLATDGDVSIPRNEVEQLVVSGELGWATVRAVVTQLIPGGAWSPARAIQDLETKPELLPALWPMLTEPLVFAAEHTPVPKWVNRVLDVVTLHQEILAEATRRGYIPADAWDGLHAFASQKGSSVALKKARALSDALRSH
;
A
#
# COMPACT_ATOMS: atom_id res chain seq x y z
N MET A 1 -33.25 -33.17 17.35
CA MET A 1 -33.11 -31.99 16.48
C MET A 1 -32.44 -30.89 17.31
N SER A 2 -31.35 -30.28 16.82
CA SER A 2 -30.67 -29.25 17.61
C SER A 2 -31.51 -27.96 17.67
N PRO A 3 -31.29 -27.07 18.67
CA PRO A 3 -32.01 -25.79 18.76
C PRO A 3 -31.87 -24.94 17.48
N ILE A 4 -30.70 -24.97 16.83
CA ILE A 4 -30.47 -24.24 15.58
C ILE A 4 -31.23 -24.87 14.41
N ASP A 5 -31.33 -26.21 14.32
CA ASP A 5 -32.11 -26.88 13.28
C ASP A 5 -33.61 -26.55 13.40
N ARG A 6 -34.13 -26.49 14.64
CA ARG A 6 -35.53 -26.08 14.86
C ARG A 6 -35.75 -24.62 14.45
N SER A 7 -34.75 -23.76 14.66
CA SER A 7 -34.81 -22.35 14.25
C SER A 7 -34.88 -22.21 12.72
N VAL A 8 -34.05 -22.99 12.00
CA VAL A 8 -34.08 -23.04 10.53
C VAL A 8 -35.41 -23.61 10.02
N GLN A 9 -35.98 -24.60 10.70
CA GLN A 9 -37.30 -25.12 10.32
C GLN A 9 -38.39 -24.05 10.44
N ILE A 10 -38.41 -23.29 11.54
CA ILE A 10 -39.38 -22.19 11.75
C ILE A 10 -39.18 -21.09 10.69
N PHE A 11 -37.94 -20.75 10.36
CA PHE A 11 -37.61 -19.83 9.27
C PHE A 11 -38.24 -20.26 7.94
N LYS A 12 -38.13 -21.56 7.57
CA LYS A 12 -38.75 -22.13 6.37
C LYS A 12 -40.28 -22.23 6.45
N GLU A 13 -40.83 -22.61 7.61
CA GLU A 13 -42.28 -22.68 7.86
C GLU A 13 -42.98 -21.35 7.57
N HIS A 14 -42.29 -20.22 7.78
CA HIS A 14 -42.79 -18.87 7.52
C HIS A 14 -42.32 -18.26 6.18
N GLY A 15 -41.78 -19.09 5.28
CA GLY A 15 -41.49 -18.73 3.89
C GLY A 15 -40.27 -17.82 3.68
N TRP A 16 -39.43 -17.63 4.71
CA TRP A 16 -38.27 -16.75 4.60
C TRP A 16 -37.17 -17.26 3.66
N ASP A 17 -37.09 -18.58 3.41
CA ASP A 17 -36.09 -19.18 2.54
C ASP A 17 -36.37 -18.98 1.05
N THR A 18 -37.61 -18.66 0.70
CA THR A 18 -38.06 -18.45 -0.68
C THR A 18 -38.50 -17.02 -0.97
N ALA A 19 -38.63 -16.18 0.05
CA ALA A 19 -39.07 -14.79 -0.10
C ALA A 19 -38.01 -13.92 -0.78
N ALA A 20 -38.46 -12.86 -1.43
CA ALA A 20 -37.55 -11.83 -1.94
C ALA A 20 -36.89 -11.11 -0.75
N ARG A 21 -35.64 -10.69 -0.96
CA ARG A 21 -34.84 -10.07 0.10
C ARG A 21 -35.45 -8.78 0.64
N GLU A 22 -36.06 -8.00 -0.25
CA GLU A 22 -36.77 -6.75 0.06
C GLU A 22 -37.98 -6.92 0.99
N ASP A 23 -38.60 -8.11 1.04
CA ASP A 23 -39.76 -8.38 1.90
C ASP A 23 -39.37 -8.65 3.36
N ALA A 24 -38.09 -8.93 3.62
CA ALA A 24 -37.57 -9.34 4.93
C ALA A 24 -38.02 -8.44 6.11
N PRO A 25 -38.11 -7.11 5.99
CA PRO A 25 -38.58 -6.24 7.07
C PRO A 25 -40.03 -6.50 7.51
N THR A 26 -40.86 -7.12 6.67
CA THR A 26 -42.31 -7.28 6.91
C THR A 26 -42.75 -8.74 7.07
N LEU A 27 -41.93 -9.71 6.67
CA LEU A 27 -42.24 -11.14 6.76
C LEU A 27 -42.72 -11.59 8.17
N PRO A 28 -43.60 -12.60 8.26
CA PRO A 28 -44.10 -13.09 9.54
C PRO A 28 -43.00 -13.79 10.35
N LEU A 29 -43.01 -13.61 11.68
CA LEU A 29 -42.07 -14.26 12.60
C LEU A 29 -42.65 -15.52 13.28
N GLY A 30 -43.89 -15.87 12.95
CA GLY A 30 -44.64 -16.95 13.60
C GLY A 30 -45.21 -16.59 14.97
N THR A 31 -45.69 -17.60 15.69
CA THR A 31 -46.29 -17.45 17.03
C THR A 31 -45.23 -17.08 18.08
N LYS A 32 -45.63 -16.56 19.24
CA LYS A 32 -44.69 -16.20 20.32
C LYS A 32 -43.82 -17.38 20.79
N ASP A 33 -44.36 -18.59 20.79
CA ASP A 33 -43.62 -19.81 21.14
C ASP A 33 -42.60 -20.20 20.06
N GLN A 34 -42.98 -20.08 18.79
CA GLN A 34 -42.04 -20.25 17.67
C GLN A 34 -40.91 -19.22 17.73
N GLN A 35 -41.24 -17.94 17.95
CA GLN A 35 -40.25 -16.87 18.09
C GLN A 35 -39.26 -17.13 19.22
N ARG A 36 -39.75 -17.52 20.42
CA ARG A 36 -38.88 -17.85 21.56
C ARG A 36 -37.96 -19.02 21.24
N THR A 37 -38.48 -20.05 20.58
CA THR A 37 -37.72 -21.25 20.19
C THR A 37 -36.64 -20.91 19.17
N ALA A 38 -36.98 -20.17 18.11
CA ALA A 38 -36.06 -19.77 17.06
C ALA A 38 -34.97 -18.82 17.60
N LEU A 39 -35.35 -17.86 18.44
CA LEU A 39 -34.41 -16.94 19.08
C LEU A 39 -33.37 -17.68 19.93
N ALA A 40 -33.80 -18.65 20.74
CA ALA A 40 -32.89 -19.41 21.60
C ALA A 40 -31.81 -20.19 20.81
N GLY A 41 -32.16 -20.71 19.63
CA GLY A 41 -31.21 -21.38 18.74
C GLY A 41 -30.25 -20.40 18.05
N LEU A 42 -30.76 -19.30 17.51
CA LEU A 42 -29.98 -18.32 16.75
C LEU A 42 -29.04 -17.46 17.62
N GLN A 43 -29.34 -17.33 18.92
CA GLN A 43 -28.46 -16.62 19.87
C GLN A 43 -27.10 -17.29 20.06
N LYS A 44 -27.00 -18.62 19.91
CA LYS A 44 -25.79 -19.39 20.26
C LYS A 44 -25.29 -20.32 19.14
N GLY A 45 -26.12 -20.60 18.15
CA GLY A 45 -25.80 -21.53 17.06
C GLY A 45 -25.49 -20.82 15.74
N THR A 46 -24.59 -21.41 14.96
CA THR A 46 -24.39 -21.07 13.54
C THR A 46 -24.95 -22.24 12.71
N PRO A 47 -25.87 -22.01 11.77
CA PRO A 47 -26.49 -23.08 11.01
C PRO A 47 -25.48 -23.81 10.14
N ARG A 48 -25.62 -25.13 10.01
CA ARG A 48 -24.84 -25.98 9.10
C ARG A 48 -25.65 -26.41 7.86
N VAL A 49 -26.71 -25.67 7.55
CA VAL A 49 -27.75 -26.05 6.58
C VAL A 49 -27.75 -25.08 5.39
N ASP A 50 -28.14 -25.57 4.21
CA ASP A 50 -28.26 -24.80 2.97
C ASP A 50 -29.47 -23.84 3.03
N VAL A 51 -29.24 -22.63 3.51
CA VAL A 51 -30.17 -21.50 3.54
C VAL A 51 -29.41 -20.20 3.28
N ASP A 52 -30.06 -19.20 2.72
CA ASP A 52 -29.49 -17.85 2.59
C ASP A 52 -29.20 -17.28 3.98
N LEU A 53 -27.90 -17.12 4.28
CA LEU A 53 -27.43 -16.66 5.58
C LEU A 53 -27.78 -15.18 5.84
N GLY A 54 -27.92 -14.36 4.80
CA GLY A 54 -28.37 -12.98 4.93
C GLY A 54 -29.84 -12.89 5.29
N MET A 55 -30.71 -13.67 4.63
CA MET A 55 -32.12 -13.78 5.01
C MET A 55 -32.29 -14.31 6.43
N LEU A 56 -31.51 -15.33 6.81
CA LEU A 56 -31.54 -15.87 8.16
C LEU A 56 -31.02 -14.87 9.21
N GLY A 57 -30.02 -14.06 8.86
CA GLY A 57 -29.52 -12.96 9.68
C GLY A 57 -30.60 -11.92 9.95
N MET A 58 -31.32 -11.48 8.92
CA MET A 58 -32.46 -10.55 9.05
C MET A 58 -33.60 -11.12 9.89
N PHE A 59 -33.90 -12.41 9.71
CA PHE A 59 -34.86 -13.12 10.58
C PHE A 59 -34.42 -13.10 12.04
N ALA A 60 -33.15 -13.41 12.32
CA ALA A 60 -32.61 -13.39 13.68
C ALA A 60 -32.66 -11.98 14.31
N ILE A 61 -32.34 -10.95 13.52
CA ILE A 61 -32.45 -9.54 13.93
C ILE A 61 -33.89 -9.21 14.32
N ARG A 62 -34.87 -9.54 13.49
CA ARG A 62 -36.29 -9.26 13.80
C ARG A 62 -36.85 -10.10 14.95
N LEU A 63 -36.29 -11.29 15.19
CA LEU A 63 -36.62 -12.13 16.35
C LEU A 63 -36.13 -11.58 17.69
N GLY A 64 -35.17 -10.66 17.71
CA GLY A 64 -34.69 -10.06 18.96
C GLY A 64 -33.31 -10.51 19.42
N VAL A 65 -32.42 -11.02 18.56
CA VAL A 65 -31.02 -11.25 18.99
C VAL A 65 -30.36 -9.93 19.46
N ASN A 66 -29.34 -10.01 20.30
CA ASN A 66 -28.62 -8.83 20.77
C ASN A 66 -27.71 -8.23 19.66
N GLY A 67 -27.32 -6.96 19.80
CA GLY A 67 -26.58 -6.20 18.77
C GLY A 67 -25.28 -6.86 18.34
N ARG A 68 -24.47 -7.36 19.29
CA ARG A 68 -23.21 -8.06 18.98
C ARG A 68 -23.43 -9.32 18.15
N ARG A 69 -24.44 -10.11 18.52
CA ARG A 69 -24.78 -11.34 17.78
C ARG A 69 -25.38 -11.02 16.42
N ALA A 70 -26.20 -9.97 16.31
CA ALA A 70 -26.71 -9.49 15.04
C ALA A 70 -25.57 -9.13 14.07
N ALA A 71 -24.52 -8.45 14.54
CA ALA A 71 -23.36 -8.10 13.71
C ALA A 71 -22.58 -9.33 13.18
N GLU A 72 -22.59 -10.45 13.91
CA GLU A 72 -21.97 -11.70 13.44
C GLU A 72 -22.82 -12.45 12.42
N LEU A 73 -24.15 -12.30 12.51
CA LEU A 73 -25.12 -13.00 11.68
C LEU A 73 -25.51 -12.22 10.43
N ALA A 74 -25.44 -10.90 10.48
CA ALA A 74 -25.74 -10.05 9.35
C ALA A 74 -24.82 -10.39 8.17
N LYS A 75 -25.37 -10.38 6.96
CA LYS A 75 -24.66 -10.54 5.69
C LYS A 75 -25.32 -9.64 4.66
N GLY A 76 -24.49 -8.93 3.88
CA GLY A 76 -24.92 -7.92 2.91
C GLY A 76 -24.84 -6.50 3.46
N SER A 77 -25.15 -5.55 2.58
CA SER A 77 -25.04 -4.10 2.80
C SER A 77 -26.27 -3.32 2.31
N ASP A 78 -27.35 -4.02 1.99
CA ASP A 78 -28.55 -3.48 1.33
C ASP A 78 -29.56 -2.80 2.27
N GLN A 79 -30.53 -2.11 1.64
CA GLN A 79 -31.62 -1.40 2.34
C GLN A 79 -32.48 -2.34 3.19
N ALA A 80 -32.74 -3.58 2.75
CA ALA A 80 -33.61 -4.51 3.48
C ALA A 80 -33.00 -4.92 4.83
N LEU A 81 -31.68 -5.13 4.86
CA LEU A 81 -30.95 -5.36 6.11
C LEU A 81 -31.01 -4.14 7.03
N LEU A 82 -30.80 -2.94 6.49
CA LEU A 82 -30.90 -1.70 7.27
C LEU A 82 -32.30 -1.51 7.87
N ASP A 83 -33.36 -1.75 7.09
CA ASP A 83 -34.75 -1.65 7.56
C ASP A 83 -35.07 -2.66 8.67
N CYS A 84 -34.51 -3.87 8.62
CA CYS A 84 -34.64 -4.83 9.71
C CYS A 84 -33.94 -4.35 10.99
N LEU A 85 -32.79 -3.70 10.86
CA LEU A 85 -32.02 -3.16 12.00
C LEU A 85 -32.72 -1.94 12.63
N LEU A 86 -33.31 -1.06 11.81
CA LEU A 86 -34.03 0.13 12.25
C LEU A 86 -35.29 -0.15 13.07
N GLN A 87 -35.80 -1.39 13.04
CA GLN A 87 -36.91 -1.83 13.90
C GLN A 87 -36.48 -2.03 15.37
N ARG A 88 -35.18 -1.94 15.68
CA ARG A 88 -34.62 -2.19 17.01
C ARG A 88 -34.34 -0.88 17.74
N ASP A 89 -34.07 -0.99 19.05
CA ASP A 89 -33.83 0.17 19.91
C ASP A 89 -32.40 0.73 19.76
N GLU A 90 -32.20 1.93 20.29
CA GLU A 90 -30.91 2.65 20.22
C GLU A 90 -29.77 1.88 20.90
N LYS A 91 -30.07 1.19 22.01
CA LYS A 91 -29.09 0.37 22.73
C LYS A 91 -28.60 -0.79 21.87
N PHE A 92 -29.50 -1.45 21.15
CA PHE A 92 -29.16 -2.46 20.17
C PHE A 92 -28.34 -1.85 19.03
N ALA A 93 -28.76 -0.70 18.49
CA ALA A 93 -28.10 -0.04 17.37
C ALA A 93 -26.64 0.30 17.67
N LEU A 94 -26.35 0.88 18.84
CA LEU A 94 -24.97 1.16 19.28
C LEU A 94 -24.14 -0.11 19.41
N ALA A 95 -24.67 -1.13 20.08
CA ALA A 95 -23.94 -2.39 20.29
C ALA A 95 -23.72 -3.18 18.97
N PHE A 96 -24.63 -3.03 18.00
CA PHE A 96 -24.47 -3.56 16.66
C PHE A 96 -23.39 -2.79 15.89
N ALA A 97 -23.49 -1.46 15.81
CA ALA A 97 -22.60 -0.61 15.04
C ALA A 97 -21.14 -0.75 15.52
N GLU A 98 -20.89 -0.67 16.83
CA GLU A 98 -19.55 -0.85 17.40
C GLU A 98 -18.94 -2.21 17.01
N ARG A 99 -19.73 -3.29 17.11
CA ARG A 99 -19.25 -4.64 16.76
C ARG A 99 -19.08 -4.82 15.25
N ALA A 100 -19.98 -4.29 14.45
CA ALA A 100 -19.94 -4.42 13.00
C ALA A 100 -18.76 -3.65 12.41
N CYS A 101 -18.49 -2.42 12.86
CA CYS A 101 -17.29 -1.67 12.44
C CYS A 101 -16.00 -2.39 12.85
N TRP A 102 -15.96 -3.00 14.04
CA TRP A 102 -14.80 -3.81 14.44
C TRP A 102 -14.61 -5.04 13.54
N LEU A 103 -15.70 -5.74 13.20
CA LEU A 103 -15.65 -6.93 12.32
C LEU A 103 -15.25 -6.56 10.88
N TRP A 104 -15.70 -5.42 10.38
CA TRP A 104 -15.28 -4.87 9.09
C TRP A 104 -13.77 -4.62 9.09
N ALA A 105 -13.25 -3.90 10.09
CA ALA A 105 -11.82 -3.56 10.15
C ALA A 105 -10.88 -4.76 10.39
N ASN A 106 -11.34 -5.85 11.04
CA ASN A 106 -10.45 -6.92 11.53
C ASN A 106 -10.74 -8.32 10.97
N ALA A 107 -11.90 -8.55 10.35
CA ALA A 107 -12.34 -9.90 9.98
C ALA A 107 -12.97 -10.00 8.58
N ASP A 108 -12.93 -8.92 7.79
CA ASP A 108 -13.44 -8.83 6.41
C ASP A 108 -14.78 -9.55 6.18
N SER A 109 -15.69 -9.39 7.15
CA SER A 109 -16.90 -10.23 7.25
C SER A 109 -18.18 -9.43 7.32
N MET A 110 -18.08 -8.09 7.31
CA MET A 110 -19.19 -7.15 7.38
C MET A 110 -18.97 -5.88 6.56
N SER A 111 -20.06 -5.26 6.10
CA SER A 111 -20.02 -3.96 5.43
C SER A 111 -20.19 -2.82 6.42
N GLU A 112 -19.34 -1.82 6.28
CA GLU A 112 -19.31 -0.55 6.99
C GLU A 112 -20.62 0.26 6.85
N ASN A 113 -21.24 0.23 5.67
CA ASN A 113 -22.34 1.13 5.32
C ASN A 113 -23.58 0.95 6.18
N VAL A 114 -23.97 -0.29 6.47
CA VAL A 114 -25.18 -0.55 7.25
C VAL A 114 -24.95 -0.23 8.72
N ALA A 115 -23.73 -0.43 9.24
CA ALA A 115 -23.37 -0.07 10.60
C ALA A 115 -23.43 1.45 10.81
N VAL A 116 -22.80 2.21 9.92
CA VAL A 116 -22.82 3.67 9.94
C VAL A 116 -24.22 4.20 9.63
N GLY A 117 -24.91 3.62 8.65
CA GLY A 117 -26.27 3.98 8.27
C GLY A 117 -27.26 3.89 9.42
N LEU A 118 -27.15 2.83 10.24
CA LEU A 118 -27.98 2.67 11.43
C LEU A 118 -27.79 3.82 12.42
N ILE A 119 -26.54 4.27 12.64
CA ILE A 119 -26.23 5.42 13.49
C ILE A 119 -26.81 6.71 12.92
N LEU A 120 -26.60 6.97 11.62
CA LEU A 120 -27.08 8.18 10.95
C LEU A 120 -28.61 8.28 10.98
N LYS A 121 -29.31 7.19 10.66
CA LYS A 121 -30.79 7.14 10.59
C LYS A 121 -31.44 7.30 11.97
N HIS A 122 -30.85 6.72 13.02
CA HIS A 122 -31.31 6.95 14.39
C HIS A 122 -30.84 8.28 15.00
N ARG A 123 -29.92 9.00 14.33
CA ARG A 123 -29.27 10.23 14.84
C ARG A 123 -28.57 10.00 16.18
N LEU A 124 -27.86 8.89 16.28
CA LEU A 124 -27.09 8.54 17.47
C LEU A 124 -25.68 9.14 17.39
N ASP A 125 -25.08 9.35 18.56
CA ASP A 125 -23.66 9.63 18.62
C ASP A 125 -22.86 8.41 18.13
N MET A 126 -21.92 8.64 17.21
CA MET A 126 -21.03 7.59 16.74
C MET A 126 -20.21 7.04 17.92
N PRO A 127 -20.03 5.72 18.04
CA PRO A 127 -18.98 5.18 18.90
C PRO A 127 -17.64 5.66 18.36
N TYR A 128 -17.04 6.67 18.99
CA TYR A 128 -15.81 7.36 18.55
C TYR A 128 -14.55 6.49 18.74
N THR A 129 -14.59 5.27 18.20
CA THR A 129 -13.47 4.33 18.10
C THR A 129 -12.88 4.41 16.71
N LEU A 130 -11.62 4.01 16.56
CA LEU A 130 -10.93 4.08 15.26
C LEU A 130 -11.66 3.29 14.17
N PRO A 131 -12.09 2.02 14.38
CA PRO A 131 -12.83 1.27 13.36
C PRO A 131 -14.16 1.93 12.94
N CYS A 132 -14.86 2.57 13.87
CA CYS A 132 -16.13 3.23 13.55
C CYS A 132 -15.93 4.52 12.76
N LEU A 133 -14.87 5.28 13.06
CA LEU A 133 -14.56 6.50 12.31
C LEU A 133 -13.97 6.19 10.93
N GLU A 134 -13.16 5.14 10.80
CA GLU A 134 -12.73 4.62 9.50
C GLU A 134 -13.92 4.13 8.66
N ALA A 135 -14.83 3.35 9.25
CA ALA A 135 -16.08 2.94 8.59
C ALA A 135 -16.89 4.17 8.14
N TRP A 136 -17.01 5.19 9.00
CA TRP A 136 -17.72 6.42 8.67
C TRP A 136 -17.08 7.17 7.51
N THR A 137 -15.74 7.27 7.41
CA THR A 137 -15.10 8.00 6.30
C THR A 137 -15.36 7.32 4.96
N VAL A 138 -15.32 5.98 4.92
CA VAL A 138 -15.66 5.20 3.73
C VAL A 138 -17.12 5.42 3.34
N THR A 139 -18.05 5.24 4.28
CA THR A 139 -19.49 5.40 4.03
C THR A 139 -19.86 6.84 3.63
N ALA A 140 -19.24 7.85 4.26
CA ALA A 140 -19.43 9.25 3.90
C ALA A 140 -18.89 9.55 2.49
N CYS A 141 -17.71 9.04 2.15
CA CYS A 141 -17.14 9.19 0.81
C CYS A 141 -18.08 8.63 -0.27
N GLN A 142 -18.62 7.42 -0.05
CA GLN A 142 -19.56 6.79 -0.98
C GLN A 142 -20.87 7.56 -1.10
N GLY A 143 -21.43 8.03 0.01
CA GLY A 143 -22.63 8.87 0.01
C GLY A 143 -22.45 10.20 -0.72
N LEU A 144 -21.30 10.87 -0.50
CA LEU A 144 -20.95 12.10 -1.21
C LEU A 144 -20.70 11.87 -2.70
N ALA A 145 -20.15 10.71 -3.08
CA ALA A 145 -19.91 10.33 -4.47
C ALA A 145 -21.17 9.83 -5.18
N GLY A 146 -22.23 9.51 -4.42
CA GLY A 146 -23.46 8.90 -4.94
C GLY A 146 -23.26 7.49 -5.50
N SER A 147 -22.19 6.79 -5.11
CA SER A 147 -21.89 5.44 -5.60
C SER A 147 -21.11 4.62 -4.58
N ALA A 148 -21.30 3.30 -4.63
CA ALA A 148 -20.57 2.33 -3.82
C ALA A 148 -20.23 1.08 -4.65
N PRO A 149 -19.25 0.27 -4.21
CA PRO A 149 -19.01 -1.05 -4.79
C PRO A 149 -20.24 -1.96 -4.61
N GLY A 150 -20.72 -2.55 -5.72
CA GLY A 150 -21.87 -3.46 -5.73
C GLY A 150 -23.20 -2.80 -6.10
N ARG A 151 -24.08 -3.53 -6.80
CA ARG A 151 -25.35 -2.99 -7.33
C ARG A 151 -26.41 -2.66 -6.27
N ASP A 152 -26.36 -3.33 -5.12
CA ASP A 152 -27.42 -3.28 -4.11
C ASP A 152 -26.94 -2.74 -2.75
N THR A 153 -25.74 -2.17 -2.70
CA THR A 153 -25.18 -1.60 -1.47
C THR A 153 -25.93 -0.32 -1.11
N TRP A 154 -26.45 -0.25 0.11
CA TRP A 154 -27.03 0.97 0.66
C TRP A 154 -25.94 2.02 0.86
N ILE A 155 -26.24 3.28 0.51
CA ILE A 155 -25.38 4.44 0.74
C ILE A 155 -26.19 5.56 1.41
N PRO A 156 -25.56 6.38 2.27
CA PRO A 156 -26.26 7.50 2.91
C PRO A 156 -26.54 8.62 1.90
N SER A 157 -27.69 9.27 2.06
CA SER A 157 -28.00 10.52 1.36
C SER A 157 -27.30 11.71 2.01
N LEU A 158 -27.31 12.87 1.35
CA LEU A 158 -26.83 14.12 1.95
C LEU A 158 -27.62 14.50 3.21
N ASP A 159 -28.92 14.19 3.25
CA ASP A 159 -29.77 14.46 4.42
C ASP A 159 -29.41 13.56 5.61
N ASP A 160 -28.90 12.34 5.34
CA ASP A 160 -28.41 11.44 6.38
C ASP A 160 -27.07 11.93 6.96
N LEU A 161 -26.19 12.47 6.11
CA LEU A 161 -24.86 12.92 6.52
C LEU A 161 -24.89 14.28 7.23
N ARG A 162 -25.68 15.23 6.72
CA ARG A 162 -25.65 16.66 7.13
C ARG A 162 -25.71 16.90 8.64
N PRO A 163 -26.56 16.22 9.44
CA PRO A 163 -26.71 16.54 10.86
C PRO A 163 -25.44 16.34 11.70
N SER A 164 -24.60 15.37 11.35
CA SER A 164 -23.43 14.98 12.17
C SER A 164 -22.10 15.01 11.42
N PHE A 165 -22.11 15.39 10.12
CA PHE A 165 -20.93 15.35 9.25
C PHE A 165 -19.71 16.05 9.85
N ALA A 166 -19.85 17.32 10.22
CA ALA A 166 -18.74 18.10 10.77
C ALA A 166 -18.22 17.51 12.09
N THR A 167 -19.12 17.01 12.94
CA THR A 167 -18.75 16.37 14.22
C THR A 167 -17.94 15.11 14.00
N HIS A 168 -18.39 14.22 13.12
CA HIS A 168 -17.69 12.98 12.83
C HIS A 168 -16.37 13.23 12.10
N LEU A 169 -16.32 14.21 11.19
CA LEU A 169 -15.09 14.60 10.51
C LEU A 169 -14.01 15.04 11.51
N ARG A 170 -14.36 15.97 12.41
CA ARG A 170 -13.43 16.47 13.43
C ARG A 170 -12.97 15.34 14.35
N ALA A 171 -13.87 14.44 14.73
CA ALA A 171 -13.51 13.30 15.55
C ALA A 171 -12.55 12.34 14.82
N ALA A 172 -12.78 12.05 13.53
CA ALA A 172 -11.92 11.20 12.73
C ALA A 172 -10.50 11.78 12.64
N LEU A 173 -10.40 13.08 12.38
CA LEU A 173 -9.12 13.80 12.35
C LEU A 173 -8.43 13.80 13.72
N ALA A 174 -9.17 14.08 14.79
CA ALA A 174 -8.62 14.09 16.15
C ALA A 174 -8.13 12.72 16.61
N LEU A 175 -8.74 11.63 16.13
CA LEU A 175 -8.33 10.26 16.41
C LEU A 175 -7.21 9.75 15.48
N GLY A 176 -6.77 10.55 14.52
CA GLY A 176 -5.68 10.20 13.61
C GLY A 176 -6.08 9.23 12.49
N VAL A 177 -7.36 9.21 12.08
CA VAL A 177 -7.77 8.46 10.88
C VAL A 177 -6.96 8.95 9.69
N SER A 178 -6.43 8.01 8.90
CA SER A 178 -5.51 8.36 7.83
C SER A 178 -6.19 9.12 6.68
N VAL A 179 -5.57 10.23 6.30
CA VAL A 179 -5.99 11.11 5.18
C VAL A 179 -5.52 10.61 3.82
N ASP A 180 -4.73 9.53 3.78
CA ASP A 180 -4.30 8.85 2.55
C ASP A 180 -5.42 7.94 1.96
N GLY A 181 -6.53 7.77 2.69
CA GLY A 181 -7.70 7.01 2.26
C GLY A 181 -8.94 7.89 1.99
N PRO A 182 -10.15 7.33 2.14
CA PRO A 182 -11.42 8.03 1.89
C PRO A 182 -11.57 9.37 2.60
N LEU A 183 -10.95 9.53 3.77
CA LEU A 183 -10.96 10.79 4.52
C LEU A 183 -10.40 11.98 3.72
N GLY A 184 -9.35 11.76 2.91
CA GLY A 184 -8.77 12.81 2.06
C GLY A 184 -9.77 13.33 1.02
N ALA A 185 -10.58 12.44 0.43
CA ALA A 185 -11.63 12.80 -0.51
C ALA A 185 -12.85 13.46 0.16
N VAL A 186 -13.18 13.06 1.39
CA VAL A 186 -14.31 13.60 2.15
C VAL A 186 -14.16 15.09 2.44
N LEU A 187 -12.93 15.61 2.63
CA LEU A 187 -12.69 17.04 2.86
C LEU A 187 -13.21 17.94 1.73
N PRO A 188 -12.69 17.86 0.48
CA PRO A 188 -13.15 18.71 -0.61
C PRO A 188 -14.60 18.42 -1.00
N MET A 189 -15.06 17.18 -0.95
CA MET A 189 -16.46 16.83 -1.22
C MET A 189 -17.41 17.44 -0.19
N GLY A 190 -17.03 17.46 1.09
CA GLY A 190 -17.79 18.11 2.15
C GLY A 190 -17.93 19.62 1.94
N VAL A 191 -16.89 20.28 1.42
CA VAL A 191 -16.95 21.69 1.03
C VAL A 191 -17.90 21.89 -0.15
N GLN A 192 -17.77 21.09 -1.21
CA GLN A 192 -18.62 21.17 -2.41
C GLN A 192 -20.11 21.01 -2.08
N GLN A 193 -20.44 20.17 -1.09
CA GLN A 193 -21.82 19.92 -0.65
C GLN A 193 -22.31 20.88 0.46
N GLY A 194 -21.47 21.85 0.86
CA GLY A 194 -21.79 22.83 1.90
C GLY A 194 -22.01 22.19 3.29
N LEU A 195 -21.28 21.12 3.60
CA LEU A 195 -21.33 20.42 4.88
C LEU A 195 -20.28 20.94 5.89
N ILE A 196 -19.18 21.49 5.38
CA ILE A 196 -18.13 22.20 6.13
C ILE A 196 -17.69 23.43 5.36
N SER A 197 -17.04 24.38 6.03
CA SER A 197 -16.46 25.54 5.36
C SER A 197 -15.16 25.17 4.64
N ARG A 198 -14.81 25.93 3.58
CA ARG A 198 -13.53 25.78 2.90
C ARG A 198 -12.34 26.04 3.84
N ASP A 199 -12.47 27.03 4.70
CA ASP A 199 -11.44 27.41 5.68
C ASP A 199 -11.18 26.28 6.70
N GLU A 200 -12.24 25.65 7.18
CA GLU A 200 -12.14 24.48 8.07
C GLU A 200 -11.45 23.31 7.37
N ALA A 201 -11.85 22.99 6.13
CA ALA A 201 -11.21 21.94 5.34
C ALA A 201 -9.72 22.22 5.10
N LEU A 202 -9.38 23.48 4.80
CA LEU A 202 -8.00 23.91 4.58
C LEU A 202 -7.16 23.79 5.86
N GLN A 203 -7.69 24.21 7.01
CA GLN A 203 -7.03 24.06 8.30
C GLN A 203 -6.73 22.60 8.61
N HIS A 204 -7.68 21.71 8.35
CA HIS A 204 -7.50 20.27 8.56
C HIS A 204 -6.50 19.64 7.59
N ALA A 205 -6.55 20.01 6.31
CA ALA A 205 -5.60 19.50 5.33
C ALA A 205 -4.14 19.92 5.67
N ILE A 206 -3.94 21.17 6.12
CA ILE A 206 -2.63 21.68 6.53
C ILE A 206 -2.15 20.97 7.81
N THR A 207 -3.02 20.81 8.80
CA THR A 207 -2.69 20.05 10.03
C THR A 207 -2.30 18.61 9.69
N GLY A 208 -2.99 18.00 8.72
CA GLY A 208 -2.71 16.66 8.26
C GLY A 208 -1.31 16.47 7.65
N LEU A 209 -0.68 17.53 7.13
CA LEU A 209 0.66 17.43 6.52
C LEU A 209 1.71 16.99 7.55
N ASP A 210 1.57 17.40 8.80
CA ASP A 210 2.48 17.04 9.89
C ASP A 210 2.17 15.64 10.42
N THR A 211 0.88 15.29 10.56
CA THR A 211 0.47 14.03 11.18
C THR A 211 0.46 12.82 10.24
N ALA A 212 0.51 13.03 8.93
CA ALA A 212 0.49 11.95 7.96
C ALA A 212 1.72 11.04 8.12
N PRO A 213 1.58 9.71 8.29
CA PRO A 213 2.73 8.84 8.54
C PRO A 213 3.57 8.59 7.27
N LYS A 214 2.97 8.69 6.08
CA LYS A 214 3.58 8.29 4.81
C LYS A 214 3.76 9.47 3.84
N PRO A 215 4.85 9.51 3.04
CA PRO A 215 5.08 10.57 2.06
C PRO A 215 3.97 10.73 1.01
N TRP A 216 3.34 9.64 0.59
CA TRP A 216 2.25 9.69 -0.39
C TRP A 216 0.99 10.37 0.18
N GLY A 217 0.69 10.19 1.47
CA GLY A 217 -0.42 10.92 2.12
C GLY A 217 -0.19 12.43 2.17
N ARG A 218 1.04 12.88 2.46
CA ARG A 218 1.42 14.30 2.38
C ARG A 218 1.29 14.86 0.97
N LYS A 219 1.69 14.08 -0.05
CA LYS A 219 1.52 14.47 -1.46
C LYS A 219 0.04 14.70 -1.80
N GLU A 220 -0.85 13.81 -1.35
CA GLU A 220 -2.30 13.95 -1.60
C GLU A 220 -2.89 15.17 -0.88
N LEU A 221 -2.51 15.41 0.37
CA LEU A 221 -2.91 16.60 1.11
C LEU A 221 -2.47 17.90 0.42
N VAL A 222 -1.24 17.94 -0.09
CA VAL A 222 -0.77 19.08 -0.88
C VAL A 222 -1.64 19.29 -2.11
N ARG A 223 -1.98 18.21 -2.84
CA ARG A 223 -2.90 18.28 -3.99
C ARG A 223 -4.26 18.85 -3.57
N ILE A 224 -4.83 18.38 -2.46
CA ILE A 224 -6.09 18.89 -1.91
C ILE A 224 -5.98 20.39 -1.59
N ILE A 225 -4.91 20.82 -0.91
CA ILE A 225 -4.68 22.22 -0.54
C ILE A 225 -4.57 23.11 -1.80
N THR A 226 -3.77 22.70 -2.78
CA THR A 226 -3.43 23.55 -3.92
C THR A 226 -4.44 23.49 -5.06
N GLU A 227 -5.07 22.33 -5.29
CA GLU A 227 -5.98 22.10 -6.41
C GLU A 227 -7.43 22.13 -5.93
N ASP A 228 -7.86 21.19 -5.09
CA ASP A 228 -9.28 21.02 -4.75
C ASP A 228 -9.82 22.18 -3.91
N LEU A 229 -9.06 22.62 -2.92
CA LEU A 229 -9.40 23.75 -2.07
C LEU A 229 -8.89 25.07 -2.67
N SER A 230 -7.95 25.02 -3.63
CA SER A 230 -7.39 26.21 -4.29
C SER A 230 -6.97 27.29 -3.27
N ALA A 231 -6.13 26.93 -2.30
CA ALA A 231 -5.66 27.85 -1.26
C ALA A 231 -5.01 29.10 -1.90
N SER A 232 -5.42 30.28 -1.43
CA SER A 232 -4.85 31.55 -1.86
C SER A 232 -3.50 31.82 -1.21
N ASP A 233 -2.72 32.74 -1.78
CA ASP A 233 -1.41 33.10 -1.26
C ASP A 233 -1.48 33.65 0.17
N SER A 234 -2.48 34.50 0.46
CA SER A 234 -2.69 35.02 1.82
C SER A 234 -3.03 33.91 2.83
N GLU A 235 -3.86 32.94 2.44
CA GLU A 235 -4.24 31.84 3.34
C GLU A 235 -3.09 30.88 3.63
N LEU A 236 -2.19 30.70 2.67
CA LEU A 236 -0.95 29.96 2.87
C LEU A 236 0.01 30.75 3.77
N LEU A 237 0.08 32.07 3.60
CA LEU A 237 0.91 32.94 4.44
C LEU A 237 0.47 32.93 5.90
N ASP A 238 -0.84 33.05 6.15
CA ASP A 238 -1.43 33.04 7.49
C ASP A 238 -1.11 31.74 8.26
N ARG A 239 -0.72 30.68 7.53
CA ARG A 239 -0.42 29.35 8.06
C ARG A 239 1.02 28.92 7.81
N VAL A 240 1.91 29.87 7.50
CA VAL A 240 3.28 29.57 7.07
C VAL A 240 4.05 28.73 8.08
N ALA A 241 3.88 28.95 9.39
CA ALA A 241 4.55 28.17 10.42
C ALA A 241 4.27 26.66 10.32
N ALA A 242 3.00 26.27 10.07
CA ALA A 242 2.64 24.86 9.89
C ALA A 242 3.18 24.30 8.56
N LEU A 243 3.18 25.12 7.50
CA LEU A 243 3.71 24.73 6.20
C LEU A 243 5.24 24.55 6.23
N VAL A 244 5.96 25.37 7.00
CA VAL A 244 7.43 25.27 7.18
C VAL A 244 7.80 23.93 7.84
N LEU A 245 7.03 23.46 8.82
CA LEU A 245 7.22 22.13 9.41
C LEU A 245 7.11 21.02 8.35
N ALA A 246 6.07 21.08 7.51
CA ALA A 246 5.89 20.13 6.42
C ALA A 246 7.00 20.21 5.36
N ILE A 247 7.43 21.42 4.98
CA ILE A 247 8.53 21.66 4.02
C ILE A 247 9.85 21.11 4.56
N SER A 248 10.10 21.24 5.86
CA SER A 248 11.33 20.78 6.52
C SER A 248 11.56 19.27 6.43
N MET A 249 10.51 18.49 6.16
CA MET A 249 10.62 17.05 5.88
C MET A 249 11.35 16.75 4.56
N GLY A 250 11.53 17.77 3.71
CA GLY A 250 12.33 17.72 2.48
C GLY A 250 11.75 16.87 1.36
N GLU A 251 10.46 16.54 1.41
CA GLU A 251 9.81 15.70 0.42
C GLU A 251 9.54 16.46 -0.88
N GLY A 252 10.00 15.91 -2.01
CA GLY A 252 9.93 16.57 -3.32
C GLY A 252 8.55 17.17 -3.65
N PRO A 253 7.46 16.39 -3.63
CA PRO A 253 6.13 16.91 -3.97
C PRO A 253 5.64 18.04 -3.05
N VAL A 254 5.96 17.97 -1.76
CA VAL A 254 5.56 19.00 -0.78
C VAL A 254 6.33 20.29 -1.02
N VAL A 255 7.66 20.18 -1.14
CA VAL A 255 8.52 21.32 -1.38
C VAL A 255 8.20 21.96 -2.73
N GLU A 256 8.05 21.19 -3.80
CA GLU A 256 7.79 21.69 -5.16
C GLU A 256 6.47 22.48 -5.25
N ALA A 257 5.45 22.08 -4.50
CA ALA A 257 4.15 22.74 -4.55
C ALA A 257 4.05 23.97 -3.65
N LEU A 258 4.67 23.94 -2.46
CA LEU A 258 4.48 24.98 -1.45
C LEU A 258 5.62 26.01 -1.43
N ALA A 259 6.87 25.55 -1.41
CA ALA A 259 8.01 26.43 -1.11
C ALA A 259 8.26 27.50 -2.21
N PRO A 260 8.33 27.17 -3.51
CA PRO A 260 8.51 28.20 -4.56
C PRO A 260 7.40 29.26 -4.55
N ARG A 261 6.16 28.85 -4.28
CA ARG A 261 4.99 29.73 -4.25
C ARG A 261 5.11 30.70 -3.07
N LEU A 262 5.31 30.18 -1.86
CA LEU A 262 5.53 30.97 -0.64
C LEU A 262 6.72 31.93 -0.81
N ILE A 263 7.86 31.46 -1.31
CA ILE A 263 9.05 32.30 -1.56
C ILE A 263 8.76 33.43 -2.54
N SER A 264 7.82 33.26 -3.48
CA SER A 264 7.54 34.30 -4.48
C SER A 264 6.72 35.47 -3.93
N PHE A 265 5.81 35.25 -2.97
CA PHE A 265 4.89 36.28 -2.46
C PHE A 265 5.09 36.67 -0.99
N ALA A 266 5.78 35.85 -0.19
CA ALA A 266 5.91 36.11 1.24
C ALA A 266 6.76 37.36 1.51
N PRO A 267 6.48 38.11 2.60
CA PRO A 267 7.33 39.21 3.04
C PRO A 267 8.78 38.76 3.23
N PRO A 268 9.79 39.63 2.97
CA PRO A 268 11.21 39.29 3.07
C PRO A 268 11.60 38.53 4.35
N GLU A 269 11.04 38.95 5.48
CA GLU A 269 11.28 38.36 6.80
C GLU A 269 10.88 36.88 6.92
N VAL A 270 9.92 36.42 6.12
CA VAL A 270 9.44 35.01 6.10
C VAL A 270 10.19 34.18 5.06
N VAL A 271 10.76 34.80 4.03
CA VAL A 271 11.40 34.08 2.91
C VAL A 271 12.52 33.17 3.37
N ALA A 272 13.40 33.68 4.24
CA ALA A 272 14.52 32.89 4.74
C ALA A 272 14.04 31.67 5.56
N GLU A 273 12.97 31.84 6.34
CA GLU A 273 12.36 30.78 7.16
C GLU A 273 11.80 29.63 6.29
N VAL A 274 11.21 29.97 5.14
CA VAL A 274 10.67 28.97 4.19
C VAL A 274 11.79 28.38 3.32
N ALA A 275 12.68 29.23 2.80
CA ALA A 275 13.66 28.84 1.82
C ALA A 275 14.76 27.95 2.40
N LEU A 276 15.27 28.27 3.60
CA LEU A 276 16.35 27.51 4.21
C LEU A 276 16.03 26.00 4.34
N PRO A 277 14.94 25.57 4.99
CA PRO A 277 14.58 24.15 5.05
C PRO A 277 14.27 23.57 3.66
N ALA A 278 13.65 24.35 2.76
CA ALA A 278 13.35 23.89 1.40
C ALA A 278 14.61 23.59 0.56
N LEU A 279 15.72 24.29 0.80
CA LEU A 279 17.02 24.01 0.16
C LEU A 279 17.64 22.67 0.61
N TYR A 280 17.11 22.04 1.66
CA TYR A 280 17.46 20.68 2.10
C TYR A 280 16.58 19.58 1.47
N ALA A 281 15.71 19.93 0.52
CA ALA A 281 14.86 18.94 -0.16
C ALA A 281 15.65 17.75 -0.71
N LYS A 282 15.05 16.56 -0.62
CA LYS A 282 15.66 15.28 -1.01
C LYS A 282 15.89 15.18 -2.53
N THR A 283 15.11 15.89 -3.33
CA THR A 283 15.19 15.86 -4.79
C THR A 283 15.91 17.09 -5.34
N VAL A 284 16.75 16.89 -6.37
CA VAL A 284 17.37 18.01 -7.11
C VAL A 284 16.33 18.91 -7.76
N LYS A 285 15.21 18.33 -8.21
CA LYS A 285 14.10 19.08 -8.83
C LYS A 285 13.51 20.11 -7.85
N ALA A 286 13.20 19.69 -6.62
CA ALA A 286 12.71 20.57 -5.58
C ALA A 286 13.70 21.68 -5.23
N LYS A 287 14.99 21.33 -4.98
CA LYS A 287 16.03 22.32 -4.72
C LYS A 287 16.13 23.37 -5.83
N ARG A 288 16.08 22.93 -7.10
CA ARG A 288 16.12 23.85 -8.25
C ARG A 288 14.92 24.77 -8.31
N ALA A 289 13.72 24.29 -7.99
CA ALA A 289 12.52 25.12 -7.93
C ALA A 289 12.62 26.19 -6.84
N VAL A 290 13.18 25.84 -5.67
CA VAL A 290 13.43 26.78 -4.56
C VAL A 290 14.46 27.83 -4.95
N VAL A 291 15.58 27.42 -5.54
CA VAL A 291 16.63 28.32 -6.03
C VAL A 291 16.07 29.26 -7.12
N GLU A 292 15.28 28.75 -8.07
CA GLU A 292 14.65 29.59 -9.09
C GLU A 292 13.71 30.64 -8.47
N ALA A 293 12.90 30.26 -7.48
CA ALA A 293 12.03 31.20 -6.77
C ALA A 293 12.82 32.28 -6.02
N LEU A 294 13.92 31.90 -5.35
CA LEU A 294 14.83 32.85 -4.68
C LEU A 294 15.48 33.82 -5.68
N ALA A 295 15.84 33.35 -6.88
CA ALA A 295 16.42 34.21 -7.91
C ALA A 295 15.45 35.30 -8.40
N GLY A 296 14.15 35.09 -8.23
CA GLY A 296 13.11 36.09 -8.51
C GLY A 296 12.97 37.19 -7.44
N ARG A 297 13.68 37.09 -6.32
CA ARG A 297 13.60 38.04 -5.19
C ARG A 297 14.75 39.02 -5.20
N SER A 298 14.43 40.31 -5.33
CA SER A 298 15.39 41.44 -5.30
C SER A 298 15.27 42.32 -4.05
N ASP A 299 14.33 41.99 -3.17
CA ASP A 299 13.92 42.73 -1.98
C ASP A 299 14.46 42.13 -0.67
N LEU A 300 15.29 41.08 -0.74
CA LEU A 300 15.90 40.46 0.42
C LEU A 300 17.05 41.32 0.96
N GLY A 301 17.03 41.59 2.27
CA GLY A 301 18.08 42.33 2.96
C GLY A 301 19.26 41.44 3.39
N PRO A 302 20.33 42.06 3.92
CA PRO A 302 21.54 41.34 4.32
C PRO A 302 21.30 40.21 5.33
N GLU A 303 20.38 40.42 6.28
CA GLU A 303 20.02 39.41 7.27
C GLU A 303 19.47 38.12 6.62
N GLN A 304 18.59 38.27 5.62
CA GLN A 304 17.98 37.13 4.94
C GLN A 304 18.98 36.44 4.01
N THR A 305 19.79 37.22 3.28
CA THR A 305 20.76 36.66 2.34
C THR A 305 21.89 35.95 3.08
N ASP A 306 22.36 36.47 4.22
CA ASP A 306 23.38 35.84 5.08
C ASP A 306 22.92 34.47 5.61
N LEU A 307 21.65 34.35 6.05
CA LEU A 307 21.07 33.09 6.53
C LEU A 307 21.03 31.99 5.46
N LEU A 308 20.95 32.36 4.18
CA LEU A 308 20.86 31.43 3.05
C LEU A 308 22.21 31.18 2.36
N ALA A 309 23.18 32.08 2.57
CA ALA A 309 24.42 32.15 1.80
C ALA A 309 25.27 30.87 1.93
N ASP A 310 25.44 30.34 3.15
CA ASP A 310 26.22 29.12 3.36
C ASP A 310 25.58 27.92 2.64
N ARG A 311 24.26 27.76 2.76
CA ARG A 311 23.55 26.65 2.12
C ARG A 311 23.56 26.76 0.60
N LEU A 312 23.37 27.96 0.05
CA LEU A 312 23.51 28.19 -1.39
C LEU A 312 24.96 27.94 -1.85
N GLY A 313 25.95 28.27 -1.03
CA GLY A 313 27.35 27.98 -1.27
C GLY A 313 27.65 26.48 -1.38
N GLU A 314 27.03 25.67 -0.52
CA GLU A 314 27.08 24.21 -0.62
C GLU A 314 26.45 23.70 -1.93
N LEU A 315 25.29 24.24 -2.30
CA LEU A 315 24.60 23.87 -3.55
C LEU A 315 25.40 24.30 -4.80
N ALA A 316 26.09 25.45 -4.74
CA ALA A 316 26.98 25.92 -5.80
C ALA A 316 28.19 24.98 -6.02
N ALA A 317 28.51 24.13 -5.03
CA ALA A 317 29.54 23.10 -5.11
C ALA A 317 28.99 21.68 -5.36
N GLU A 318 27.68 21.49 -5.51
CA GLU A 318 27.08 20.18 -5.75
C GLU A 318 27.42 19.61 -7.14
N ARG A 319 27.33 18.27 -7.26
CA ARG A 319 27.62 17.53 -8.51
C ARG A 319 26.69 17.91 -9.67
N ASN A 320 25.45 18.33 -9.37
CA ASN A 320 24.50 18.70 -10.41
C ASN A 320 24.85 20.09 -10.95
N THR A 321 25.42 20.12 -12.16
CA THR A 321 25.94 21.35 -12.77
C THR A 321 24.87 22.41 -13.05
N ALA A 322 23.61 22.03 -13.25
CA ALA A 322 22.52 22.97 -13.47
C ALA A 322 22.14 23.67 -12.15
N LEU A 323 21.94 22.89 -11.08
CA LEU A 323 21.66 23.42 -9.74
C LEU A 323 22.82 24.27 -9.23
N ALA A 324 24.06 23.79 -9.38
CA ALA A 324 25.27 24.52 -8.95
C ALA A 324 25.40 25.88 -9.64
N LYS A 325 25.17 25.94 -10.96
CA LYS A 325 25.18 27.20 -11.72
C LYS A 325 24.07 28.15 -11.28
N GLN A 326 22.86 27.64 -11.00
CA GLN A 326 21.75 28.47 -10.52
C GLN A 326 22.06 29.05 -9.13
N ALA A 327 22.55 28.23 -8.20
CA ALA A 327 22.92 28.67 -6.86
C ALA A 327 24.06 29.70 -6.88
N GLN A 328 25.09 29.48 -7.70
CA GLN A 328 26.21 30.43 -7.84
C GLN A 328 25.74 31.81 -8.35
N ARG A 329 24.81 31.84 -9.32
CA ARG A 329 24.27 33.10 -9.84
C ARG A 329 23.55 33.93 -8.78
N ILE A 330 22.87 33.28 -7.83
CA ILE A 330 22.21 33.97 -6.73
C ILE A 330 23.25 34.59 -5.79
N LEU A 331 24.28 33.82 -5.41
CA LEU A 331 25.36 34.31 -4.55
C LEU A 331 26.10 35.49 -5.20
N ASP A 332 26.40 35.39 -6.49
CA ASP A 332 27.04 36.47 -7.26
C ASP A 332 26.16 37.73 -7.28
N GLY A 333 24.83 37.58 -7.37
CA GLY A 333 23.87 38.67 -7.38
C GLY A 333 23.61 39.32 -6.01
N TRP A 334 23.84 38.60 -4.91
CA TRP A 334 23.66 39.11 -3.55
C TRP A 334 24.93 39.74 -2.96
N GLU A 335 26.08 39.59 -3.63
CA GLU A 335 27.39 40.12 -3.17
C GLU A 335 27.81 39.67 -1.75
N VAL A 336 27.27 38.55 -1.27
CA VAL A 336 27.50 38.06 0.11
C VAL A 336 28.79 37.25 0.20
N VAL A 337 29.57 37.50 1.25
CA VAL A 337 30.74 36.69 1.61
C VAL A 337 30.26 35.42 2.32
N TYR A 338 30.22 34.31 1.58
CA TYR A 338 29.90 33.00 2.14
C TYR A 338 31.15 32.16 2.31
N THR A 339 31.09 31.19 3.22
CA THR A 339 32.17 30.23 3.41
C THR A 339 32.14 29.26 2.23
N LYS A 340 32.80 29.59 1.12
CA LYS A 340 32.94 28.69 -0.03
C LYS A 340 33.53 27.39 0.50
N PRO A 341 32.79 26.26 0.49
CA PRO A 341 33.39 24.99 0.87
C PRO A 341 34.56 24.80 -0.09
N ALA A 342 35.77 24.63 0.46
CA ALA A 342 36.92 24.26 -0.36
C ALA A 342 36.45 23.13 -1.27
N VAL A 343 36.64 23.27 -2.59
CA VAL A 343 36.27 22.26 -3.59
C VAL A 343 36.71 20.94 -3.00
N ALA A 344 35.76 20.17 -2.46
CA ALA A 344 36.09 18.89 -1.90
C ALA A 344 36.63 18.15 -3.12
N PRO A 345 37.92 17.75 -3.14
CA PRO A 345 38.43 16.94 -4.23
C PRO A 345 37.41 15.85 -4.40
N THR A 346 36.91 15.68 -5.63
CA THR A 346 35.92 14.67 -6.06
C THR A 346 35.87 13.64 -4.98
N ARG A 347 34.84 13.67 -4.11
CA ARG A 347 34.78 12.72 -2.99
C ARG A 347 34.86 11.36 -3.66
N ARG A 348 36.08 10.83 -3.73
CA ARG A 348 36.40 9.42 -3.89
C ARG A 348 35.38 8.82 -2.95
N ALA A 349 34.57 7.90 -3.45
CA ALA A 349 33.70 7.10 -2.58
C ALA A 349 34.51 6.88 -1.31
N PRO A 350 34.02 7.39 -0.15
CA PRO A 350 34.84 7.44 1.05
C PRO A 350 35.57 6.10 1.11
N LYS A 351 36.90 6.13 1.23
CA LYS A 351 37.57 4.96 1.78
C LYS A 351 37.00 4.88 3.18
N PHE A 352 35.85 4.23 3.30
CA PHE A 352 35.31 3.81 4.56
C PHE A 352 36.42 2.93 5.10
N LYS A 353 37.15 3.45 6.10
CA LYS A 353 37.55 2.53 7.15
C LYS A 353 36.23 1.96 7.63
N ALA A 354 36.07 0.65 7.47
CA ALA A 354 34.93 -0.11 7.96
C ALA A 354 34.59 0.44 9.35
N LYS A 355 33.53 1.25 9.42
CA LYS A 355 32.89 1.49 10.70
C LYS A 355 32.26 0.15 10.99
N GLU A 356 32.62 -0.48 12.09
CA GLU A 356 31.98 -1.71 12.53
C GLU A 356 30.47 -1.44 12.51
N PHE A 357 29.75 -2.13 11.61
CA PHE A 357 28.32 -1.96 11.46
C PHE A 357 27.69 -2.41 12.78
N ASP A 358 26.85 -1.59 13.39
CA ASP A 358 26.23 -1.95 14.66
C ASP A 358 25.51 -3.31 14.50
N ALA A 359 25.89 -4.28 15.32
CA ALA A 359 25.39 -5.64 15.19
C ALA A 359 23.87 -5.68 15.39
N ASP A 360 23.34 -4.82 16.27
CA ASP A 360 21.92 -4.72 16.53
C ASP A 360 21.17 -4.05 15.36
N GLU A 361 21.75 -3.04 14.72
CA GLU A 361 21.20 -2.41 13.51
C GLU A 361 21.18 -3.39 12.32
N PHE A 362 22.26 -4.16 12.11
CA PHE A 362 22.29 -5.20 11.08
C PHE A 362 21.23 -6.27 11.33
N ASN A 363 21.14 -6.78 12.57
CA ASN A 363 20.23 -7.86 12.92
C ASN A 363 18.74 -7.48 12.81
N ARG A 364 18.39 -6.18 12.83
CA ARG A 364 17.03 -5.71 12.53
C ARG A 364 16.64 -5.91 11.08
N VAL A 365 17.60 -5.76 10.17
CA VAL A 365 17.41 -5.93 8.72
C VAL A 365 17.62 -7.39 8.32
N TRP A 366 18.59 -8.05 8.94
CA TRP A 366 19.03 -9.40 8.63
C TRP A 366 19.09 -10.27 9.89
N PRO A 367 17.93 -10.65 10.46
CA PRO A 367 17.89 -11.62 11.55
C PRO A 367 18.60 -12.93 11.20
N ALA A 368 19.01 -13.69 12.22
CA ALA A 368 19.45 -15.05 12.02
C ALA A 368 18.34 -15.85 11.30
N ASP A 369 18.73 -16.63 10.28
CA ASP A 369 17.84 -17.43 9.43
C ASP A 369 16.90 -16.64 8.49
N ALA A 370 17.02 -15.31 8.43
CA ALA A 370 16.23 -14.52 7.49
C ALA A 370 16.57 -14.86 6.05
N GLY A 371 15.55 -15.15 5.24
CA GLY A 371 15.69 -15.50 3.83
C GLY A 371 16.33 -16.87 3.57
N THR A 372 16.50 -17.73 4.58
CA THR A 372 17.12 -19.07 4.41
C THR A 372 16.10 -20.20 4.23
N ALA A 373 14.87 -19.89 3.85
CA ALA A 373 13.83 -20.89 3.61
C ALA A 373 14.32 -21.93 2.57
N SER A 374 14.03 -23.21 2.85
CA SER A 374 14.44 -24.31 1.99
C SER A 374 13.79 -24.23 0.61
N ARG A 375 14.61 -24.39 -0.42
CA ARG A 375 14.20 -24.45 -1.82
C ARG A 375 13.56 -25.80 -2.14
N ILE A 376 12.50 -25.81 -2.96
CA ILE A 376 11.90 -27.04 -3.51
C ILE A 376 11.83 -26.89 -5.02
N ASP A 377 12.78 -27.53 -5.70
CA ASP A 377 12.82 -27.61 -7.14
C ASP A 377 11.78 -28.64 -7.63
N ASP A 378 10.79 -28.18 -8.37
CA ASP A 378 9.71 -29.00 -8.91
C ASP A 378 9.92 -29.37 -10.39
N GLY A 379 11.05 -28.99 -10.97
CA GLY A 379 11.38 -29.20 -12.38
C GLY A 379 10.53 -28.40 -13.38
N ALA A 380 9.67 -27.49 -12.91
CA ALA A 380 8.89 -26.63 -13.79
C ALA A 380 9.71 -25.42 -14.24
N HIS A 381 9.41 -24.93 -15.44
CA HIS A 381 10.05 -23.75 -16.02
C HIS A 381 9.10 -22.57 -16.08
N ILE A 382 9.60 -21.37 -15.77
CA ILE A 382 8.79 -20.15 -15.68
C ILE A 382 9.24 -19.13 -16.72
N SER A 383 8.29 -18.48 -17.37
CA SER A 383 8.56 -17.29 -18.19
C SER A 383 7.44 -16.26 -18.06
N ALA A 384 7.78 -14.98 -18.23
CA ALA A 384 6.83 -13.88 -18.17
C ALA A 384 6.49 -13.36 -19.57
N HIS A 385 5.21 -13.12 -19.83
CA HIS A 385 4.72 -12.60 -21.12
C HIS A 385 3.70 -11.48 -20.87
N TRP A 386 3.65 -10.49 -21.75
CA TRP A 386 2.55 -9.51 -21.70
C TRP A 386 1.26 -10.19 -22.16
N GLU A 387 0.19 -10.06 -21.38
CA GLU A 387 -1.13 -10.54 -21.79
C GLU A 387 -1.63 -9.76 -23.02
N ASP A 388 -1.54 -8.44 -22.93
CA ASP A 388 -1.74 -7.51 -24.04
C ASP A 388 -0.60 -6.48 -24.01
N PRO A 389 0.39 -6.58 -24.92
CA PRO A 389 1.53 -5.65 -24.96
C PRO A 389 1.14 -4.24 -25.40
N ASP A 390 -0.05 -4.05 -25.98
CA ASP A 390 -0.53 -2.77 -26.52
C ASP A 390 -1.52 -2.05 -25.55
N ALA A 391 -1.88 -2.70 -24.43
CA ALA A 391 -2.74 -2.10 -23.41
C ALA A 391 -2.09 -0.88 -22.73
N SER A 392 -2.91 0.08 -22.30
CA SER A 392 -2.44 1.27 -21.55
C SER A 392 -1.87 0.90 -20.16
N HIS A 393 -2.39 -0.17 -19.56
CA HIS A 393 -1.88 -0.83 -18.36
C HIS A 393 -1.71 -2.32 -18.68
N ARG A 394 -0.47 -2.72 -18.95
CA ARG A 394 -0.11 -4.07 -19.37
C ARG A 394 0.09 -5.00 -18.17
N THR A 395 -0.61 -6.12 -18.19
CA THR A 395 -0.48 -7.18 -17.17
C THR A 395 0.53 -8.23 -17.63
N LEU A 396 1.44 -8.62 -16.74
CA LEU A 396 2.28 -9.79 -16.98
C LEU A 396 1.50 -11.06 -16.66
N MET A 397 1.67 -12.06 -17.52
CA MET A 397 1.16 -13.39 -17.35
C MET A 397 2.34 -14.33 -17.12
N CYS A 398 2.24 -15.14 -16.07
CA CYS A 398 3.22 -16.17 -15.78
C CYS A 398 2.87 -17.43 -16.61
N HIS A 399 3.77 -17.81 -17.51
CA HIS A 399 3.70 -19.08 -18.21
C HIS A 399 4.52 -20.11 -17.44
N LEU A 400 3.83 -21.11 -16.91
CA LEU A 400 4.42 -22.19 -16.15
C LEU A 400 4.42 -23.48 -16.98
N THR A 401 5.60 -23.89 -17.44
CA THR A 401 5.79 -25.16 -18.15
C THR A 401 6.10 -26.26 -17.14
N LEU A 402 5.13 -27.14 -16.92
CA LEU A 402 5.25 -28.28 -16.01
C LEU A 402 6.26 -29.31 -16.54
N PRO A 403 6.82 -30.19 -15.68
CA PRO A 403 7.70 -31.29 -16.10
C PRO A 403 7.07 -32.24 -17.12
N THR A 404 5.74 -32.28 -17.20
CA THR A 404 4.98 -33.06 -18.19
C THR A 404 5.02 -32.47 -19.60
N GLY A 405 5.55 -31.24 -19.77
CA GLY A 405 5.52 -30.46 -21.00
C GLY A 405 4.28 -29.59 -21.18
N GLN A 406 3.27 -29.73 -20.32
CA GLN A 406 2.09 -28.85 -20.32
C GLN A 406 2.49 -27.44 -19.89
N THR A 407 2.10 -26.42 -20.66
CA THR A 407 2.25 -25.02 -20.26
C THR A 407 0.93 -24.47 -19.75
N VAL A 408 0.92 -23.98 -18.52
CA VAL A 408 -0.24 -23.38 -17.86
C VAL A 408 -0.05 -21.88 -17.77
N LYS A 409 -1.09 -21.12 -18.09
CA LYS A 409 -1.08 -19.66 -18.05
C LYS A 409 -1.73 -19.19 -16.76
N LEU A 410 -0.99 -18.40 -16.00
CA LEU A 410 -1.39 -17.91 -14.70
C LEU A 410 -1.49 -16.38 -14.79
N ARG A 411 -2.69 -15.87 -14.55
CA ARG A 411 -2.91 -14.43 -14.34
C ARG A 411 -2.72 -14.15 -12.86
N THR A 412 -2.33 -12.92 -12.56
CA THR A 412 -2.32 -12.24 -11.26
C THR A 412 -2.73 -13.10 -10.06
N PHE A 413 -1.82 -13.17 -9.11
CA PHE A 413 -1.99 -13.89 -7.86
C PHE A 413 -3.32 -13.58 -7.17
N THR A 414 -4.07 -14.64 -6.85
CA THR A 414 -5.28 -14.57 -6.02
C THR A 414 -4.91 -15.01 -4.60
N GLY A 415 -5.45 -14.34 -3.58
CA GLY A 415 -5.12 -14.54 -2.15
C GLY A 415 -5.27 -15.98 -1.59
N ASP A 416 -5.73 -16.92 -2.41
CA ASP A 416 -5.78 -18.35 -2.13
C ASP A 416 -4.37 -18.96 -2.00
N PHE A 417 -3.31 -18.41 -2.59
CA PHE A 417 -1.98 -19.02 -2.49
C PHE A 417 -1.34 -18.89 -1.11
N LEU A 418 -1.42 -17.72 -0.46
CA LEU A 418 -0.89 -17.55 0.91
C LEU A 418 -1.66 -18.42 1.92
N SER A 419 -2.97 -18.51 1.74
CA SER A 419 -3.85 -19.23 2.66
C SER A 419 -3.88 -20.74 2.39
N GLU A 420 -3.88 -21.15 1.12
CA GLU A 420 -4.21 -22.52 0.67
C GLU A 420 -3.11 -23.22 -0.15
N GLY A 421 -2.07 -22.51 -0.61
CA GLY A 421 -0.88 -23.12 -1.26
C GLY A 421 -1.06 -23.51 -2.74
N TRP A 422 -2.03 -22.91 -3.44
CA TRP A 422 -2.28 -23.15 -4.86
C TRP A 422 -2.64 -21.85 -5.59
N VAL A 423 -2.54 -21.84 -6.92
CA VAL A 423 -2.89 -20.70 -7.80
C VAL A 423 -3.86 -21.14 -8.90
N LEU A 424 -4.68 -20.22 -9.40
CA LEU A 424 -5.65 -20.49 -10.46
C LEU A 424 -5.10 -20.11 -11.84
N SER A 425 -5.27 -20.99 -12.82
CA SER A 425 -4.97 -20.70 -14.23
C SER A 425 -6.07 -19.92 -14.91
N THR A 426 -5.74 -19.29 -16.04
CA THR A 426 -6.71 -18.60 -16.90
C THR A 426 -7.76 -19.55 -17.48
N GLU A 427 -7.50 -20.86 -17.46
CA GLU A 427 -8.41 -21.91 -17.94
C GLU A 427 -9.22 -22.54 -16.80
N ASN A 428 -9.24 -21.93 -15.61
CA ASN A 428 -9.85 -22.43 -14.38
C ASN A 428 -9.27 -23.79 -13.94
N GLU A 429 -7.96 -23.97 -14.09
CA GLU A 429 -7.25 -25.09 -13.50
C GLU A 429 -6.62 -24.65 -12.18
N ARG A 430 -6.71 -25.49 -11.15
CA ARG A 430 -5.97 -25.31 -9.91
C ARG A 430 -4.57 -25.87 -10.09
N VAL A 431 -3.56 -25.05 -9.81
CA VAL A 431 -2.15 -25.39 -9.91
C VAL A 431 -1.52 -25.40 -8.52
N PHE A 432 -0.93 -26.54 -8.13
CA PHE A 432 -0.36 -26.75 -6.79
C PHE A 432 0.76 -27.77 -6.80
N PHE A 433 1.57 -27.79 -5.74
CA PHE A 433 2.59 -28.80 -5.53
C PHE A 433 2.00 -30.00 -4.78
N ASP A 434 2.04 -31.20 -5.37
CA ASP A 434 1.43 -32.40 -4.80
C ASP A 434 2.33 -33.16 -3.79
N GLY A 435 3.54 -32.64 -3.55
CA GLY A 435 4.59 -33.27 -2.74
C GLY A 435 5.74 -33.84 -3.57
N GLU A 436 5.54 -34.04 -4.88
CA GLU A 436 6.55 -34.55 -5.82
C GLU A 436 6.77 -33.58 -6.98
N ARG A 437 5.70 -32.98 -7.52
CA ARG A 437 5.72 -32.08 -8.67
C ARG A 437 4.59 -31.07 -8.63
N VAL A 438 4.66 -30.06 -9.50
CA VAL A 438 3.51 -29.18 -9.73
C VAL A 438 2.53 -29.83 -10.70
N VAL A 439 1.26 -29.80 -10.33
CA VAL A 439 0.14 -30.38 -11.07
C VAL A 439 -0.90 -29.30 -11.32
N ALA A 440 -1.49 -29.31 -12.51
CA ALA A 440 -2.66 -28.54 -12.86
C ALA A 440 -3.86 -29.48 -13.04
N GLU A 441 -4.99 -29.18 -12.40
CA GLU A 441 -6.22 -29.96 -12.54
C GLU A 441 -7.44 -29.05 -12.76
N PRO A 442 -8.47 -29.47 -13.52
CA PRO A 442 -9.68 -28.68 -13.70
C PRO A 442 -10.33 -28.32 -12.37
N PHE A 443 -10.61 -27.02 -12.17
CA PHE A 443 -11.15 -26.48 -10.93
C PHE A 443 -12.31 -25.51 -11.22
N GLY A 444 -13.33 -26.04 -11.89
CA GLY A 444 -14.54 -25.30 -12.23
C GLY A 444 -15.42 -24.97 -11.02
N ASN A 445 -16.50 -24.21 -11.27
CA ASN A 445 -17.44 -23.78 -10.23
C ASN A 445 -18.00 -24.95 -9.40
N LYS A 446 -18.20 -26.13 -10.01
CA LYS A 446 -18.72 -27.32 -9.33
C LYS A 446 -17.69 -27.88 -8.34
N GLU A 447 -16.45 -27.99 -8.76
CA GLU A 447 -15.30 -28.47 -7.99
C GLU A 447 -15.00 -27.48 -6.85
N ARG A 448 -15.00 -26.17 -7.13
CA ARG A 448 -14.83 -25.11 -6.13
C ARG A 448 -15.94 -25.15 -5.07
N ASN A 449 -17.20 -25.23 -5.49
CA ASN A 449 -18.33 -25.33 -4.58
C ASN A 449 -18.33 -26.65 -3.79
N ALA A 450 -17.80 -27.74 -4.35
CA ALA A 450 -17.64 -29.01 -3.63
C ALA A 450 -16.47 -28.96 -2.63
N TRP A 451 -15.39 -28.27 -3.00
CA TRP A 451 -14.21 -28.04 -2.17
C TRP A 451 -14.55 -27.18 -0.96
N GLN A 452 -15.24 -26.04 -1.15
CA GLN A 452 -15.71 -25.15 -0.07
C GLN A 452 -16.65 -25.87 0.92
N ARG A 453 -17.39 -26.88 0.46
CA ARG A 453 -18.31 -27.68 1.30
C ARG A 453 -17.61 -28.78 2.12
N ARG A 454 -16.39 -29.22 1.74
CA ARG A 454 -15.68 -30.31 2.42
C ARG A 454 -14.78 -29.78 3.55
N LYS A 455 -15.20 -29.95 4.79
CA LYS A 455 -14.42 -29.64 6.02
C LYS A 455 -13.16 -30.51 6.27
N LYS A 456 -12.69 -31.31 5.30
CA LYS A 456 -11.49 -32.14 5.46
C LYS A 456 -10.49 -31.90 4.33
N LYS A 457 -9.34 -31.37 4.75
CA LYS A 457 -8.09 -31.13 4.01
C LYS A 457 -7.76 -32.28 3.04
N ARG A 458 -7.52 -31.92 1.78
CA ARG A 458 -6.59 -32.62 0.89
C ARG A 458 -6.15 -31.64 -0.20
N ILE A 459 -5.41 -30.64 0.25
CA ILE A 459 -4.11 -30.32 -0.35
C ILE A 459 -3.15 -30.76 0.75
N THR A 460 -2.05 -31.42 0.39
CA THR A 460 -1.12 -32.13 1.27
C THR A 460 -1.05 -31.51 2.67
N ASP A 461 -1.04 -32.32 3.73
CA ASP A 461 -1.08 -31.82 5.11
C ASP A 461 0.08 -30.85 5.47
N GLN A 462 1.00 -30.62 4.52
CA GLN A 462 1.95 -29.52 4.48
C GLN A 462 1.58 -28.51 3.37
N LYS A 463 1.47 -27.22 3.73
CA LYS A 463 1.39 -26.09 2.79
C LYS A 463 2.73 -25.88 2.07
N THR A 464 3.21 -26.90 1.39
CA THR A 464 4.52 -26.91 0.76
C THR A 464 4.45 -26.20 -0.58
N ARG A 465 5.29 -25.19 -0.77
CA ARG A 465 5.37 -24.40 -2.01
C ARG A 465 6.70 -24.66 -2.68
N SER A 466 6.64 -24.98 -3.96
CA SER A 466 7.81 -25.16 -4.79
C SER A 466 8.22 -23.84 -5.45
N ASP A 467 9.42 -23.83 -6.01
CA ASP A 467 10.00 -22.64 -6.65
C ASP A 467 9.09 -22.01 -7.68
N SER A 468 8.43 -22.85 -8.48
CA SER A 468 7.65 -22.34 -9.60
C SER A 468 6.39 -21.60 -9.18
N LEU A 469 5.81 -21.98 -8.03
CA LEU A 469 4.67 -21.26 -7.46
C LEU A 469 5.10 -19.92 -6.86
N PHE A 470 6.29 -19.84 -6.26
CA PHE A 470 6.86 -18.55 -5.86
C PHE A 470 7.17 -17.65 -7.05
N GLY A 471 7.56 -18.22 -8.19
CA GLY A 471 7.82 -17.44 -9.38
C GLY A 471 6.61 -16.80 -10.02
N VAL A 472 5.40 -17.30 -9.76
CA VAL A 472 4.15 -16.60 -10.07
C VAL A 472 4.11 -15.24 -9.35
N CYS A 473 4.39 -15.23 -8.04
CA CYS A 473 4.42 -14.02 -7.22
C CYS A 473 5.46 -13.02 -7.74
N LEU A 474 6.66 -13.50 -8.02
CA LEU A 474 7.77 -12.67 -8.47
C LEU A 474 7.54 -12.10 -9.88
N THR A 475 6.78 -12.80 -10.72
CA THR A 475 6.37 -12.30 -12.05
C THR A 475 5.49 -11.07 -11.93
N ASP A 476 4.50 -11.10 -11.03
CA ASP A 476 3.52 -10.01 -10.87
C ASP A 476 4.11 -8.70 -10.37
N LEU A 477 5.24 -8.74 -9.64
CA LEU A 477 5.93 -7.53 -9.16
C LEU A 477 6.34 -6.58 -10.31
N ALA A 478 6.40 -7.07 -11.55
CA ALA A 478 6.76 -6.28 -12.72
C ALA A 478 5.57 -5.84 -13.61
N THR A 479 4.32 -6.09 -13.24
CA THR A 479 3.11 -5.68 -13.99
C THR A 479 2.91 -4.16 -14.02
N ASP A 480 2.36 -3.59 -15.11
CA ASP A 480 1.86 -2.20 -15.20
C ASP A 480 0.50 -2.04 -14.53
N GLY A 481 0.46 -1.37 -13.37
CA GLY A 481 -0.79 -1.10 -12.66
C GLY A 481 -0.61 -1.13 -11.15
N ASP A 482 -1.70 -1.36 -10.43
CA ASP A 482 -1.66 -1.59 -9.00
C ASP A 482 -1.02 -2.96 -8.71
N VAL A 483 0.06 -2.92 -7.93
CA VAL A 483 0.81 -4.09 -7.48
C VAL A 483 0.82 -4.18 -5.94
N SER A 484 -0.12 -3.51 -5.28
CA SER A 484 -0.28 -3.50 -3.81
C SER A 484 -0.42 -4.91 -3.24
N ILE A 485 -1.27 -5.74 -3.87
CA ILE A 485 -1.50 -7.13 -3.46
C ILE A 485 -0.23 -7.97 -3.63
N PRO A 486 0.37 -8.11 -4.84
CA PRO A 486 1.62 -8.87 -5.01
C PRO A 486 2.76 -8.44 -4.07
N ARG A 487 2.88 -7.13 -3.80
CA ARG A 487 3.89 -6.60 -2.88
C ARG A 487 3.66 -7.03 -1.44
N ASN A 488 2.44 -6.86 -0.95
CA ASN A 488 2.06 -7.28 0.40
C ASN A 488 2.28 -8.78 0.59
N GLU A 489 2.02 -9.58 -0.45
CA GLU A 489 2.16 -11.04 -0.38
C GLU A 489 3.61 -11.48 -0.38
N VAL A 490 4.45 -10.90 -1.26
CA VAL A 490 5.89 -11.16 -1.24
C VAL A 490 6.51 -10.70 0.08
N GLU A 491 6.11 -9.54 0.60
CA GLU A 491 6.52 -9.07 1.93
C GLU A 491 6.12 -10.06 3.02
N GLN A 492 4.86 -10.53 3.05
CA GLN A 492 4.42 -11.53 4.01
C GLN A 492 5.20 -12.83 3.92
N LEU A 493 5.50 -13.32 2.71
CA LEU A 493 6.28 -14.55 2.50
C LEU A 493 7.72 -14.41 2.98
N VAL A 494 8.33 -13.23 2.82
CA VAL A 494 9.68 -12.97 3.32
C VAL A 494 9.67 -12.84 4.84
N VAL A 495 8.73 -12.06 5.40
CA VAL A 495 8.61 -11.83 6.84
C VAL A 495 8.22 -13.09 7.61
N SER A 496 7.38 -13.96 7.04
CA SER A 496 7.01 -15.25 7.63
C SER A 496 8.10 -16.33 7.49
N GLY A 497 9.17 -16.04 6.75
CA GLY A 497 10.27 -16.99 6.51
C GLY A 497 9.90 -18.11 5.53
N GLU A 498 8.88 -17.92 4.70
CA GLU A 498 8.43 -18.90 3.71
C GLU A 498 9.15 -18.77 2.36
N LEU A 499 9.66 -17.58 2.02
CA LEU A 499 10.44 -17.32 0.81
C LEU A 499 11.93 -17.14 1.12
N GLY A 500 12.78 -17.92 0.45
CA GLY A 500 14.23 -17.90 0.63
C GLY A 500 15.00 -17.48 -0.62
N TRP A 501 16.23 -16.98 -0.42
CA TRP A 501 17.06 -16.45 -1.51
C TRP A 501 17.39 -17.50 -2.58
N ALA A 502 17.51 -18.77 -2.21
CA ALA A 502 17.82 -19.83 -3.16
C ALA A 502 16.71 -20.02 -4.20
N THR A 503 15.45 -19.94 -3.77
CA THR A 503 14.27 -19.95 -4.66
C THR A 503 14.24 -18.68 -5.51
N VAL A 504 14.44 -17.50 -4.92
CA VAL A 504 14.44 -16.23 -5.66
C VAL A 504 15.49 -16.23 -6.78
N ARG A 505 16.71 -16.67 -6.48
CA ARG A 505 17.78 -16.83 -7.48
C ARG A 505 17.36 -17.75 -8.64
N ALA A 506 16.81 -18.92 -8.32
CA ALA A 506 16.41 -19.90 -9.31
C ALA A 506 15.27 -19.41 -10.22
N VAL A 507 14.35 -18.61 -9.68
CA VAL A 507 13.24 -18.02 -10.43
C VAL A 507 13.71 -16.85 -11.29
N VAL A 508 14.44 -15.90 -10.70
CA VAL A 508 14.82 -14.64 -11.38
C VAL A 508 15.67 -14.92 -12.62
N THR A 509 16.56 -15.92 -12.57
CA THR A 509 17.36 -16.34 -13.73
C THR A 509 16.53 -16.85 -14.91
N GLN A 510 15.31 -17.36 -14.66
CA GLN A 510 14.37 -17.79 -15.71
C GLN A 510 13.51 -16.63 -16.23
N LEU A 511 13.17 -15.65 -15.39
CA LEU A 511 12.29 -14.54 -15.77
C LEU A 511 12.97 -13.49 -16.67
N ILE A 512 14.26 -13.20 -16.45
CA ILE A 512 14.96 -12.12 -17.15
C ILE A 512 15.07 -12.32 -18.68
N PRO A 513 15.46 -13.50 -19.20
CA PRO A 513 15.72 -13.68 -20.64
C PRO A 513 14.51 -13.40 -21.54
N GLY A 514 13.28 -13.54 -21.04
CA GLY A 514 12.06 -13.30 -21.81
C GLY A 514 11.79 -11.83 -22.15
N GLY A 515 12.50 -10.88 -21.51
CA GLY A 515 12.45 -9.45 -21.83
C GLY A 515 11.18 -8.70 -21.39
N ALA A 516 10.06 -9.40 -21.11
CA ALA A 516 8.84 -8.79 -20.58
C ALA A 516 8.99 -8.40 -19.11
N TRP A 517 9.62 -9.26 -18.30
CA TRP A 517 9.85 -9.01 -16.88
C TRP A 517 10.98 -8.00 -16.66
N SER A 518 10.72 -6.96 -15.87
CA SER A 518 11.68 -5.87 -15.65
C SER A 518 12.19 -5.85 -14.21
N PRO A 519 13.50 -6.11 -13.99
CA PRO A 519 14.10 -6.04 -12.65
C PRO A 519 13.88 -4.68 -11.97
N ALA A 520 13.95 -3.58 -12.73
CA ALA A 520 13.77 -2.22 -12.21
C ALA A 520 12.41 -2.00 -11.52
N ARG A 521 11.37 -2.71 -11.95
CA ARG A 521 10.02 -2.62 -11.39
C ARG A 521 9.88 -3.56 -10.20
N ALA A 522 10.38 -4.79 -10.37
CA ALA A 522 10.24 -5.84 -9.38
C ALA A 522 10.99 -5.53 -8.06
N ILE A 523 12.08 -4.75 -8.11
CA ILE A 523 12.85 -4.36 -6.92
C ILE A 523 12.37 -3.08 -6.23
N GLN A 524 11.24 -2.50 -6.62
CA GLN A 524 10.85 -1.17 -6.12
C GLN A 524 10.69 -1.13 -4.58
N ASP A 525 10.18 -2.20 -3.97
CA ASP A 525 9.99 -2.25 -2.51
C ASP A 525 11.31 -2.33 -1.73
N LEU A 526 12.38 -2.85 -2.36
CA LEU A 526 13.73 -2.76 -1.79
C LEU A 526 14.16 -1.30 -1.62
N GLU A 527 13.48 -0.35 -2.28
CA GLU A 527 13.55 1.10 -2.06
C GLU A 527 13.56 1.52 -0.60
N THR A 528 12.58 0.97 0.11
CA THR A 528 12.08 1.49 1.38
C THR A 528 12.00 0.42 2.46
N LYS A 529 12.14 -0.85 2.08
CA LYS A 529 11.99 -2.02 2.94
C LYS A 529 13.28 -2.88 2.92
N PRO A 530 14.36 -2.44 3.58
CA PRO A 530 15.62 -3.19 3.63
C PRO A 530 15.45 -4.59 4.25
N GLU A 531 14.45 -4.80 5.11
CA GLU A 531 14.09 -6.09 5.72
C GLU A 531 13.73 -7.19 4.71
N LEU A 532 13.50 -6.83 3.44
CA LEU A 532 13.26 -7.80 2.37
C LEU A 532 14.56 -8.32 1.71
N LEU A 533 15.69 -7.64 1.93
CA LEU A 533 16.98 -8.00 1.35
C LEU A 533 17.44 -9.43 1.64
N PRO A 534 17.21 -10.02 2.84
CA PRO A 534 17.67 -11.37 3.15
C PRO A 534 17.20 -12.44 2.16
N ALA A 535 15.97 -12.31 1.66
CA ALA A 535 15.43 -13.20 0.63
C ALA A 535 15.60 -12.65 -0.79
N LEU A 536 15.49 -11.33 -0.99
CA LEU A 536 15.36 -10.74 -2.33
C LEU A 536 16.65 -10.20 -2.94
N TRP A 537 17.80 -10.27 -2.25
CA TRP A 537 19.09 -9.85 -2.83
C TRP A 537 19.41 -10.48 -4.20
N PRO A 538 18.97 -11.70 -4.57
CA PRO A 538 19.22 -12.23 -5.92
C PRO A 538 18.54 -11.42 -7.03
N MET A 539 17.46 -10.68 -6.71
CA MET A 539 16.85 -9.72 -7.63
C MET A 539 17.76 -8.52 -7.94
N LEU A 540 18.89 -8.38 -7.24
CA LEU A 540 19.93 -7.39 -7.53
C LEU A 540 21.12 -8.01 -8.26
N THR A 541 21.52 -9.23 -7.91
CA THR A 541 22.73 -9.88 -8.45
C THR A 541 22.52 -10.53 -9.81
N GLU A 542 21.45 -11.32 -9.96
CA GLU A 542 21.19 -12.07 -11.21
C GLU A 542 20.94 -11.16 -12.41
N PRO A 543 20.23 -10.01 -12.28
CA PRO A 543 20.16 -9.04 -13.36
C PRO A 543 21.52 -8.46 -13.76
N LEU A 544 22.47 -8.32 -12.84
CA LEU A 544 23.81 -7.82 -13.18
C LEU A 544 24.64 -8.86 -13.92
N VAL A 545 24.48 -10.15 -13.61
CA VAL A 545 25.03 -11.26 -14.40
C VAL A 545 24.50 -11.19 -15.82
N PHE A 546 23.18 -11.14 -15.98
CA PHE A 546 22.56 -11.00 -17.31
C PHE A 546 23.06 -9.76 -18.06
N ALA A 547 23.09 -8.60 -17.40
CA ALA A 547 23.54 -7.36 -18.02
C ALA A 547 25.02 -7.39 -18.46
N ALA A 548 25.87 -8.14 -17.77
CA ALA A 548 27.28 -8.30 -18.13
C ALA A 548 27.47 -9.04 -19.46
N GLU A 549 26.51 -9.87 -19.87
CA GLU A 549 26.59 -10.69 -21.08
C GLU A 549 25.85 -10.08 -22.29
N HIS A 550 25.05 -9.03 -22.07
CA HIS A 550 24.16 -8.49 -23.09
C HIS A 550 24.61 -7.13 -23.65
N THR A 551 24.62 -7.04 -24.98
CA THR A 551 24.85 -5.79 -25.72
C THR A 551 23.73 -5.59 -26.74
N PRO A 552 23.03 -4.44 -26.76
CA PRO A 552 23.22 -3.27 -25.89
C PRO A 552 22.81 -3.54 -24.42
N VAL A 553 23.46 -2.82 -23.49
CA VAL A 553 23.16 -2.93 -22.06
C VAL A 553 21.69 -2.60 -21.79
N PRO A 554 20.95 -3.44 -21.05
CA PRO A 554 19.55 -3.18 -20.74
C PRO A 554 19.33 -1.86 -20.00
N LYS A 555 18.27 -1.11 -20.35
CA LYS A 555 17.99 0.22 -19.77
C LYS A 555 17.76 0.19 -18.25
N TRP A 556 17.24 -0.91 -17.72
CA TRP A 556 16.93 -1.09 -16.29
C TRP A 556 18.18 -1.26 -15.41
N VAL A 557 19.38 -1.48 -15.98
CA VAL A 557 20.61 -1.74 -15.21
C VAL A 557 20.96 -0.60 -14.26
N ASN A 558 20.78 0.65 -14.69
CA ASN A 558 21.04 1.81 -13.83
C ASN A 558 20.19 1.77 -12.56
N ARG A 559 18.94 1.30 -12.66
CA ARG A 559 18.02 1.22 -11.54
C ARG A 559 18.43 0.15 -10.54
N VAL A 560 18.86 -1.02 -11.03
CA VAL A 560 19.41 -2.08 -10.17
C VAL A 560 20.64 -1.56 -9.41
N LEU A 561 21.57 -0.90 -10.12
CA LEU A 561 22.76 -0.30 -9.50
C LEU A 561 22.41 0.80 -8.48
N ASP A 562 21.32 1.55 -8.68
CA ASP A 562 20.85 2.54 -7.70
C ASP A 562 20.41 1.89 -6.39
N VAL A 563 19.68 0.77 -6.44
CA VAL A 563 19.27 0.02 -5.25
C VAL A 563 20.46 -0.62 -4.54
N VAL A 564 21.42 -1.18 -5.29
CA VAL A 564 22.67 -1.70 -4.72
C VAL A 564 23.47 -0.58 -4.05
N THR A 565 23.49 0.62 -4.64
CA THR A 565 24.15 1.80 -4.04
C THR A 565 23.44 2.25 -2.77
N LEU A 566 22.10 2.22 -2.75
CA LEU A 566 21.31 2.61 -1.59
C LEU A 566 21.59 1.72 -0.38
N HIS A 567 21.73 0.41 -0.59
CA HIS A 567 21.95 -0.58 0.46
C HIS A 567 23.39 -1.08 0.55
N GLN A 568 24.34 -0.34 0.00
CA GLN A 568 25.73 -0.79 -0.17
C GLN A 568 26.36 -1.27 1.14
N GLU A 569 26.14 -0.56 2.25
CA GLU A 569 26.73 -0.90 3.55
C GLU A 569 26.16 -2.21 4.10
N ILE A 570 24.82 -2.38 4.05
CA ILE A 570 24.13 -3.59 4.51
C ILE A 570 24.52 -4.79 3.64
N LEU A 571 24.59 -4.61 2.32
CA LEU A 571 24.96 -5.66 1.37
C LEU A 571 26.43 -6.09 1.52
N ALA A 572 27.33 -5.14 1.75
CA ALA A 572 28.74 -5.43 2.04
C ALA A 572 28.89 -6.21 3.35
N GLU A 573 28.18 -5.78 4.40
CA GLU A 573 28.21 -6.46 5.70
C GLU A 573 27.59 -7.86 5.65
N ALA A 574 26.48 -8.04 4.92
CA ALA A 574 25.88 -9.35 4.71
C ALA A 574 26.80 -10.29 3.92
N THR A 575 27.55 -9.76 2.96
CA THR A 575 28.58 -10.51 2.22
C THR A 575 29.72 -10.91 3.15
N ARG A 576 30.24 -9.97 3.94
CA ARG A 576 31.31 -10.21 4.92
C ARG A 576 30.95 -11.26 5.98
N ARG A 577 29.70 -11.26 6.44
CA ARG A 577 29.16 -12.24 7.40
C ARG A 577 28.79 -13.58 6.76
N GLY A 578 28.88 -13.70 5.43
CA GLY A 578 28.59 -14.93 4.68
C GLY A 578 27.12 -15.20 4.39
N TYR A 579 26.22 -14.24 4.64
CA TYR A 579 24.81 -14.36 4.27
C TYR A 579 24.60 -14.22 2.76
N ILE A 580 25.38 -13.35 2.11
CA ILE A 580 25.48 -13.27 0.66
C ILE A 580 26.80 -13.93 0.25
N PRO A 581 26.77 -15.01 -0.55
CA PRO A 581 27.98 -15.60 -1.12
C PRO A 581 28.79 -14.57 -1.92
N ALA A 582 30.12 -14.53 -1.75
CA ALA A 582 30.95 -13.53 -2.43
C ALA A 582 30.88 -13.62 -3.97
N ASP A 583 30.71 -14.83 -4.51
CA ASP A 583 30.53 -15.11 -5.94
C ASP A 583 29.19 -14.56 -6.50
N ALA A 584 28.22 -14.23 -5.64
CA ALA A 584 27.00 -13.56 -6.06
C ALA A 584 27.27 -12.21 -6.74
N TRP A 585 28.43 -11.58 -6.47
CA TRP A 585 28.82 -10.31 -7.07
C TRP A 585 29.64 -10.44 -8.36
N ASP A 586 29.87 -11.66 -8.87
CA ASP A 586 30.66 -11.87 -10.09
C ASP A 586 30.07 -11.15 -11.30
N GLY A 587 28.74 -11.10 -11.44
CA GLY A 587 28.06 -10.32 -12.48
C GLY A 587 28.37 -8.83 -12.41
N LEU A 588 28.40 -8.25 -11.21
CA LEU A 588 28.81 -6.86 -10.99
C LEU A 588 30.27 -6.63 -11.38
N HIS A 589 31.17 -7.55 -10.99
CA HIS A 589 32.59 -7.48 -11.31
C HIS A 589 32.88 -7.59 -12.81
N ALA A 590 32.19 -8.52 -13.49
CA ALA A 590 32.26 -8.68 -14.93
C ALA A 590 31.76 -7.41 -15.65
N PHE A 591 30.60 -6.89 -15.23
CA PHE A 591 30.04 -5.65 -15.79
C PHE A 591 30.96 -4.44 -15.56
N ALA A 592 31.53 -4.28 -14.37
CA ALA A 592 32.48 -3.21 -14.04
C ALA A 592 33.76 -3.24 -14.90
N SER A 593 34.19 -4.44 -15.31
CA SER A 593 35.39 -4.69 -16.11
C SER A 593 35.22 -4.36 -17.59
N GLN A 594 33.99 -4.14 -18.06
CA GLN A 594 33.72 -3.78 -19.45
C GLN A 594 34.32 -2.41 -19.82
N LYS A 595 34.68 -2.25 -21.10
CA LYS A 595 35.19 -0.98 -21.65
C LYS A 595 34.05 0.03 -21.82
N GLY A 596 34.30 1.29 -21.49
CA GLY A 596 33.34 2.38 -21.68
C GLY A 596 33.26 3.36 -20.50
N SER A 597 32.48 4.42 -20.67
CA SER A 597 32.36 5.54 -19.71
C SER A 597 30.92 5.89 -19.34
N SER A 598 29.96 4.98 -19.61
CA SER A 598 28.55 5.17 -19.27
C SER A 598 28.36 5.34 -17.76
N VAL A 599 27.25 5.97 -17.36
CA VAL A 599 26.90 6.16 -15.94
C VAL A 599 26.79 4.81 -15.22
N ALA A 600 26.19 3.80 -15.87
CA ALA A 600 26.08 2.45 -15.32
C ALA A 600 27.46 1.83 -15.04
N LEU A 601 28.41 1.92 -15.99
CA LEU A 601 29.76 1.39 -15.81
C LEU A 601 30.52 2.12 -14.69
N LYS A 602 30.34 3.44 -14.55
CA LYS A 602 30.95 4.21 -13.45
C LYS A 602 30.41 3.77 -12.09
N LYS A 603 29.09 3.56 -11.95
CA LYS A 603 28.47 3.04 -10.73
C LYS A 603 28.95 1.62 -10.43
N ALA A 604 28.96 0.75 -11.43
CA ALA A 604 29.38 -0.64 -11.28
C ALA A 604 30.82 -0.76 -10.77
N ARG A 605 31.75 0.06 -11.29
CA ARG A 605 33.15 0.10 -10.81
C ARG A 605 33.25 0.55 -9.36
N ALA A 606 32.52 1.61 -8.99
CA ALA A 606 32.52 2.09 -7.61
C ALA A 606 31.97 1.04 -6.62
N LEU A 607 30.90 0.34 -7.00
CA LEU A 607 30.31 -0.73 -6.19
C LEU A 607 31.19 -1.98 -6.13
N SER A 608 31.80 -2.37 -7.25
CA SER A 608 32.72 -3.49 -7.35
C SER A 608 33.91 -3.31 -6.40
N ASP A 609 34.46 -2.10 -6.29
CA ASP A 609 35.56 -1.81 -5.36
C ASP A 609 35.09 -1.88 -3.89
N ALA A 610 33.88 -1.38 -3.61
CA ALA A 610 33.32 -1.38 -2.26
C ALA A 610 33.04 -2.81 -1.75
N LEU A 611 32.41 -3.65 -2.57
CA LEU A 611 32.01 -5.00 -2.19
C LEU A 611 33.17 -6.01 -2.18
N ARG A 612 34.34 -5.67 -2.76
CA ARG A 612 35.60 -6.44 -2.65
C ARG A 612 36.42 -6.12 -1.40
N SER A 613 36.18 -4.96 -0.79
CA SER A 613 37.03 -4.43 0.30
C SER A 613 36.60 -4.88 1.69
N HIS A 614 35.59 -5.75 1.76
CA HIS A 614 35.01 -6.37 2.95
C HIS A 614 34.99 -7.88 2.76
#